data_AF-A0A319D7X1-F1
#
_entry.id   AF-A0A319D7X1-F1
#
_cell.length_a   1.000
_cell.length_b   1.000
_cell.length_c   1.000
_cell.angle_alpha   90.00
_cell.angle_beta   90.00
_cell.angle_gamma   90.00
#
_symmetry.space_group_name_H-M   'P 1'
#
loop_
_entity.id
_entity.type
_entity.pdbx_description
1 polymer ?
#
loop_
_entity_poly.entity_id
_entity_poly.type
_entity_poly.pdbx_seq_one_letter_code
_entity_poly.pdbx_strand_id
1 'polypeptide(L)'
;MAMTAAPGHPTTGCSLNVTRDPITAPQLPRHVPPSLPLEDLFRASYNELEYLKLYLGDLQDPNTHHHPFTSAHIDEVETFQAYITHQYTLVFKHAFPHRANEPFGLTIHQESTTRANVTLLLRHLDAANWALARWAQQNILLDIAQADLRRRGVTRGEALWTQRYAAIKARVDGVLAGSRYRGQPLAYVGSLNHGIRGAHKGKTAINLHDFDVDLFVVHPAEWRRLLPAIRTGYPDHLSNEKIFPLETHLRELQELGEAVGLALAAELRGKVKGAGRFKGGTEIVLREFDRYLYHIGKFLFILPLYADDILHLLRI
;
A
#
# COMPACT_ATOMS: atom_id res chain seq x y z
N MET A 1 -62.03 -72.62 -8.57
CA MET A 1 -61.34 -73.93 -8.67
C MET A 1 -60.33 -73.81 -9.81
N ALA A 2 -59.05 -74.09 -9.52
CA ALA A 2 -57.90 -74.27 -10.43
C ALA A 2 -57.58 -73.12 -11.44
N MET A 3 -56.55 -72.32 -11.19
CA MET A 3 -55.11 -72.52 -11.50
C MET A 3 -54.72 -72.00 -12.90
N THR A 4 -53.91 -70.95 -12.95
CA THR A 4 -52.55 -70.98 -13.53
C THR A 4 -51.82 -69.67 -13.23
N ALA A 5 -50.53 -69.79 -12.92
CA ALA A 5 -49.62 -68.73 -12.51
C ALA A 5 -48.46 -68.60 -13.51
N ALA A 6 -47.94 -67.37 -13.68
CA ALA A 6 -46.53 -66.95 -13.87
C ALA A 6 -46.42 -65.69 -14.78
N PRO A 7 -45.35 -64.88 -14.71
CA PRO A 7 -44.67 -64.35 -13.51
C PRO A 7 -44.26 -62.84 -13.59
N GLY A 8 -43.95 -62.23 -12.44
CA GLY A 8 -42.81 -61.29 -12.26
C GLY A 8 -42.93 -59.79 -12.59
N HIS A 9 -43.15 -58.97 -11.53
CA HIS A 9 -42.48 -57.71 -11.10
C HIS A 9 -41.85 -56.69 -12.11
N PRO A 10 -41.63 -55.40 -11.75
CA PRO A 10 -42.51 -54.44 -11.07
C PRO A 10 -42.37 -52.96 -11.56
N THR A 11 -43.30 -52.12 -11.08
CA THR A 11 -43.14 -50.69 -10.70
C THR A 11 -42.58 -49.66 -11.70
N THR A 12 -43.51 -48.82 -12.14
CA THR A 12 -43.36 -47.42 -12.53
C THR A 12 -42.48 -46.61 -11.56
N GLY A 13 -41.31 -46.20 -12.05
CA GLY A 13 -40.44 -45.20 -11.43
C GLY A 13 -40.26 -44.03 -12.38
N CYS A 14 -41.01 -42.95 -12.14
CA CYS A 14 -40.92 -41.68 -12.87
C CYS A 14 -39.52 -41.10 -12.71
N SER A 15 -38.75 -41.02 -13.79
CA SER A 15 -37.44 -40.37 -13.82
C SER A 15 -37.62 -38.85 -13.74
N LEU A 16 -37.55 -38.30 -12.53
CA LEU A 16 -37.32 -36.88 -12.32
C LEU A 16 -35.85 -36.60 -12.62
N ASN A 17 -35.58 -36.04 -13.80
CA ASN A 17 -34.32 -35.38 -14.13
C ASN A 17 -34.13 -34.20 -13.16
N VAL A 18 -33.46 -34.45 -12.04
CA VAL A 18 -32.87 -33.40 -11.20
C VAL A 18 -31.59 -32.96 -11.92
N THR A 19 -31.73 -31.94 -12.76
CA THR A 19 -30.59 -31.17 -13.25
C THR A 19 -29.93 -30.54 -12.02
N ARG A 20 -28.86 -31.16 -11.53
CA ARG A 20 -27.99 -30.56 -10.51
C ARG A 20 -27.30 -29.38 -11.18
N ASP A 21 -27.75 -28.17 -10.88
CA ASP A 21 -26.96 -26.98 -11.13
C ASP A 21 -25.55 -27.21 -10.57
N PRO A 22 -24.48 -26.93 -11.34
CA PRO A 22 -23.14 -27.02 -10.81
C PRO A 22 -23.05 -26.01 -9.67
N ILE A 23 -22.89 -26.53 -8.45
CA ILE A 23 -22.55 -25.75 -7.25
C ILE A 23 -21.41 -24.84 -7.67
N THR A 24 -21.73 -23.56 -7.87
CA THR A 24 -20.72 -22.54 -8.10
C THR A 24 -19.85 -22.59 -6.87
N ALA A 25 -18.59 -23.02 -7.02
CA ALA A 25 -17.63 -23.02 -5.93
C ALA A 25 -17.73 -21.65 -5.23
N PRO A 26 -17.85 -21.58 -3.90
CA PRO A 26 -17.96 -20.31 -3.21
C PRO A 26 -16.81 -19.44 -3.70
N GLN A 27 -17.14 -18.36 -4.41
CA GLN A 27 -16.14 -17.38 -4.80
C GLN A 27 -15.51 -16.94 -3.49
N LEU A 28 -14.23 -17.27 -3.30
CA LEU A 28 -13.42 -16.72 -2.22
C LEU A 28 -13.74 -15.22 -2.18
N PRO A 29 -14.17 -14.69 -1.01
CA PRO A 29 -14.56 -13.29 -0.94
C PRO A 29 -13.47 -12.47 -1.61
N ARG A 30 -13.85 -11.65 -2.60
CA ARG A 30 -12.95 -10.66 -3.19
C ARG A 30 -12.26 -10.00 -2.00
N HIS A 31 -10.93 -10.09 -1.94
CA HIS A 31 -10.16 -9.48 -0.86
C HIS A 31 -10.41 -7.96 -0.91
N VAL A 32 -11.46 -7.50 -0.25
CA VAL A 32 -11.64 -6.10 0.06
C VAL A 32 -10.57 -5.81 1.10
N PRO A 33 -9.63 -4.91 0.83
CA PRO A 33 -8.62 -4.56 1.81
C PRO A 33 -9.32 -4.10 3.09
N PRO A 34 -8.83 -4.50 4.28
CA PRO A 34 -9.41 -4.04 5.53
C PRO A 34 -9.48 -2.51 5.54
N SER A 35 -10.58 -1.95 6.03
CA SER A 35 -10.77 -0.52 6.17
C SER A 35 -11.45 -0.21 7.50
N LEU A 36 -11.09 0.93 8.08
CA LEU A 36 -11.82 1.47 9.23
C LEU A 36 -13.04 2.26 8.76
N PRO A 37 -14.09 2.37 9.58
CA PRO A 37 -15.19 3.29 9.34
C PRO A 37 -14.65 4.72 9.15
N LEU A 38 -15.19 5.45 8.17
CA LEU A 38 -14.79 6.81 7.83
C LEU A 38 -13.35 6.96 7.30
N GLU A 39 -12.69 5.87 6.86
CA GLU A 39 -11.35 5.91 6.27
C GLU A 39 -11.24 6.94 5.13
N ASP A 40 -12.23 7.04 4.26
CA ASP A 40 -12.20 7.97 3.13
C ASP A 40 -12.19 9.44 3.57
N LEU A 41 -12.93 9.79 4.64
CA LEU A 41 -12.91 11.13 5.22
C LEU A 41 -11.56 11.42 5.89
N PHE A 42 -11.01 10.43 6.62
CA PHE A 42 -9.70 10.55 7.25
C PHE A 42 -8.62 10.78 6.19
N ARG A 43 -8.65 9.98 5.12
CA ARG A 43 -7.75 10.09 3.96
C ARG A 43 -7.83 11.48 3.33
N ALA A 44 -9.04 11.94 3.02
CA ALA A 44 -9.25 13.24 2.40
C ALA A 44 -8.69 14.38 3.28
N SER A 45 -9.02 14.40 4.58
CA SER A 45 -8.60 15.46 5.49
C SER A 45 -7.09 15.46 5.78
N TYR A 46 -6.47 14.28 5.85
CA TYR A 46 -5.01 14.15 5.93
C TYR A 46 -4.32 14.65 4.66
N ASN A 47 -4.80 14.22 3.49
CA ASN A 47 -4.19 14.58 2.21
C ASN A 47 -4.32 16.08 1.93
N GLU A 48 -5.44 16.68 2.35
CA GLU A 48 -5.61 18.13 2.31
C GLU A 48 -4.52 18.88 3.08
N LEU A 49 -4.18 18.40 4.29
CA LEU A 49 -3.07 18.95 5.07
C LEU A 49 -1.72 18.77 4.37
N GLU A 50 -1.47 17.59 3.78
CA GLU A 50 -0.24 17.31 3.00
C GLU A 50 -0.11 18.26 1.80
N TYR A 51 -1.20 18.46 1.06
CA TYR A 51 -1.22 19.28 -0.14
C TYR A 51 -1.11 20.76 0.20
N LEU A 52 -1.80 21.24 1.23
CA LEU A 52 -1.66 22.63 1.69
C LEU A 52 -0.26 22.91 2.22
N LYS A 53 0.38 21.98 2.95
CA LYS A 53 1.78 22.07 3.37
C LYS A 53 2.71 22.31 2.16
N LEU A 54 2.53 21.52 1.10
CA LEU A 54 3.33 21.67 -0.12
C LEU A 54 3.04 22.97 -0.87
N TYR A 55 1.77 23.35 -0.99
CA TYR A 55 1.39 24.59 -1.65
C TYR A 55 1.95 25.81 -0.93
N LEU A 56 1.78 25.89 0.39
CA LEU A 56 2.28 27.01 1.19
C LEU A 56 3.82 27.06 1.22
N GLY A 57 4.50 25.91 1.25
CA GLY A 57 5.96 25.86 1.15
C GLY A 57 6.51 26.27 -0.22
N ASP A 58 5.70 26.20 -1.27
CA ASP A 58 6.05 26.66 -2.62
C ASP A 58 5.79 28.16 -2.82
N LEU A 59 4.98 28.78 -1.94
CA LEU A 59 4.73 30.22 -2.01
C LEU A 59 5.96 31.03 -1.63
N GLN A 60 6.25 32.03 -2.46
CA GLN A 60 7.25 33.06 -2.23
C GLN A 60 6.54 34.40 -2.02
N ASP A 61 7.03 35.19 -1.08
CA ASP A 61 6.69 36.60 -0.97
C ASP A 61 7.09 37.31 -2.27
N PRO A 62 6.15 37.93 -3.00
CA PRO A 62 6.44 38.60 -4.27
C PRO A 62 7.46 39.73 -4.18
N ASN A 63 7.61 40.35 -3.00
CA ASN A 63 8.45 41.53 -2.81
C ASN A 63 9.86 41.18 -2.31
N THR A 64 10.00 40.07 -1.57
CA THR A 64 11.26 39.72 -0.88
C THR A 64 11.85 38.40 -1.35
N HIS A 65 11.13 37.62 -2.17
CA HIS A 65 11.45 36.22 -2.50
C HIS A 65 11.65 35.32 -1.26
N HIS A 66 11.22 35.78 -0.08
CA HIS A 66 11.26 35.02 1.15
C HIS A 66 10.14 33.97 1.15
N HIS A 67 10.38 32.82 1.79
CA HIS A 67 9.35 31.79 2.00
C HIS A 67 8.75 31.96 3.40
N PRO A 68 7.56 32.58 3.53
CA PRO A 68 6.95 32.84 4.83
C PRO A 68 6.54 31.55 5.55
N PHE A 69 6.20 30.49 4.80
CA PHE A 69 6.03 29.15 5.34
C PHE A 69 7.39 28.44 5.39
N THR A 70 8.08 28.62 6.51
CA THR A 70 9.45 28.14 6.72
C THR A 70 9.52 26.62 6.98
N SER A 71 10.74 26.07 6.99
CA SER A 71 10.99 24.68 7.38
C SER A 71 10.47 24.32 8.77
N ALA A 72 10.44 25.27 9.72
CA ALA A 72 9.89 25.02 11.06
C ALA A 72 8.39 24.70 11.01
N HIS A 73 7.62 25.42 10.18
CA HIS A 73 6.20 25.16 10.00
C HIS A 73 5.96 23.82 9.29
N ILE A 74 6.80 23.47 8.31
CA ILE A 74 6.78 22.15 7.66
C ILE A 74 6.97 21.06 8.72
N ASP A 75 7.97 21.23 9.60
CA ASP A 75 8.31 20.25 10.64
C ASP A 75 7.19 20.08 11.68
N GLU A 76 6.48 21.15 12.03
CA GLU A 76 5.30 21.09 12.89
C GLU A 76 4.17 20.26 12.26
N VAL A 77 3.87 20.50 10.98
CA VAL A 77 2.86 19.73 10.25
C VAL A 77 3.29 18.26 10.14
N GLU A 78 4.56 17.98 9.86
CA GLU A 78 5.09 16.61 9.78
C GLU A 78 5.01 15.88 11.12
N THR A 79 5.32 16.56 12.22
CA THR A 79 5.22 16.02 13.57
C THR A 79 3.77 15.63 13.89
N PHE A 80 2.81 16.50 13.55
CA PHE A 80 1.40 16.19 13.70
C PHE A 80 0.96 15.03 12.79
N GLN A 81 1.40 15.00 11.54
CA GLN A 81 1.10 13.90 10.59
C GLN A 81 1.64 12.55 11.09
N ALA A 82 2.84 12.52 11.67
CA ALA A 82 3.41 11.33 12.29
C ALA A 82 2.56 10.88 13.49
N TYR A 83 2.19 11.81 14.38
CA TYR A 83 1.32 11.54 15.51
C TYR A 83 -0.04 10.97 15.08
N ILE A 84 -0.75 11.63 14.16
CA ILE A 84 -2.11 11.21 13.78
C ILE A 84 -2.10 9.88 13.01
N THR A 85 -1.05 9.63 12.21
CA THR A 85 -0.83 8.31 11.57
C THR A 85 -0.66 7.22 12.63
N HIS A 86 0.14 7.50 13.66
CA HIS A 86 0.36 6.55 14.75
C HIS A 86 -0.94 6.23 15.47
N GLN A 87 -1.74 7.24 15.81
CA GLN A 87 -3.06 7.05 16.42
C GLN A 87 -4.00 6.23 15.53
N TYR A 88 -4.06 6.53 14.23
CA TYR A 88 -4.83 5.73 13.28
C TYR A 88 -4.35 4.27 13.23
N THR A 89 -3.04 4.05 13.26
CA THR A 89 -2.44 2.70 13.27
C THR A 89 -2.83 1.93 14.54
N LEU A 90 -2.89 2.60 15.70
CA LEU A 90 -3.35 1.98 16.95
C LEU A 90 -4.82 1.57 16.87
N VAL A 91 -5.69 2.46 16.36
CA VAL A 91 -7.10 2.13 16.14
C VAL A 91 -7.23 0.95 15.17
N PHE A 92 -6.43 0.93 14.10
CA PHE A 92 -6.42 -0.16 13.14
C PHE A 92 -6.00 -1.48 13.77
N LYS A 93 -4.92 -1.51 14.56
CA LYS A 93 -4.44 -2.71 15.25
C LYS A 93 -5.42 -3.20 16.32
N HIS A 94 -6.17 -2.30 16.94
CA HIS A 94 -7.21 -2.68 17.89
C HIS A 94 -8.43 -3.30 17.17
N ALA A 95 -8.80 -2.74 16.02
CA ALA A 95 -9.86 -3.26 15.15
C ALA A 95 -9.49 -4.61 14.51
N PHE A 96 -8.22 -4.75 14.10
CA PHE A 96 -7.66 -5.94 13.45
C PHE A 96 -6.40 -6.43 14.18
N PRO A 97 -6.55 -7.10 15.34
CA PRO A 97 -5.40 -7.56 16.13
C PRO A 97 -4.59 -8.65 15.43
N HIS A 98 -5.23 -9.42 14.55
CA HIS A 98 -4.60 -10.47 13.76
C HIS A 98 -4.88 -10.23 12.27
N ARG A 99 -3.81 -10.30 11.46
CA ARG A 99 -3.89 -10.13 10.00
C ARG A 99 -4.82 -11.14 9.33
N ALA A 100 -4.94 -12.34 9.90
CA ALA A 100 -5.88 -13.36 9.45
C ALA A 100 -7.34 -12.90 9.53
N ASN A 101 -7.65 -11.91 10.39
CA ASN A 101 -9.00 -11.42 10.60
C ASN A 101 -9.37 -10.24 9.70
N GLU A 102 -8.38 -9.59 9.08
CA GLU A 102 -8.58 -8.44 8.18
C GLU A 102 -9.61 -8.69 7.07
N PRO A 103 -9.64 -9.85 6.39
CA PRO A 103 -10.59 -10.10 5.30
C PRO A 103 -12.05 -10.25 5.76
N PHE A 104 -12.30 -10.50 7.04
CA PHE A 104 -13.66 -10.70 7.56
C PHE A 104 -14.34 -9.38 7.98
N GLY A 105 -13.61 -8.26 7.94
CA GLY A 105 -14.13 -6.96 8.35
C GLY A 105 -14.38 -6.86 9.86
N LEU A 106 -15.15 -5.84 10.26
CA LEU A 106 -15.48 -5.58 11.66
C LEU A 106 -16.82 -6.18 12.04
N THR A 107 -16.94 -6.63 13.28
CA THR A 107 -18.25 -6.93 13.88
C THR A 107 -19.02 -5.62 14.15
N ILE A 108 -20.35 -5.68 14.26
CA ILE A 108 -21.20 -4.51 14.53
C ILE A 108 -20.76 -3.74 15.79
N HIS A 109 -20.37 -4.45 16.85
CA HIS A 109 -19.90 -3.83 18.09
C HIS A 109 -18.54 -3.11 17.91
N GLN A 110 -17.61 -3.75 17.19
CA GLN A 110 -16.33 -3.13 16.84
C GLN A 110 -16.53 -1.91 15.94
N GLU A 111 -17.50 -1.95 15.02
CA GLU A 111 -17.75 -0.85 14.08
C GLU A 111 -18.12 0.44 14.82
N SER A 112 -19.06 0.38 15.77
CA SER A 112 -19.47 1.56 16.55
C SER A 112 -18.31 2.18 17.33
N THR A 113 -17.54 1.36 18.06
CA THR A 113 -16.39 1.82 18.85
C THR A 113 -15.29 2.37 17.96
N THR A 114 -14.98 1.68 16.85
CA THR A 114 -13.96 2.12 15.88
C THR A 114 -14.36 3.43 15.21
N ARG A 115 -15.64 3.59 14.83
CA ARG A 115 -16.17 4.83 14.25
C ARG A 115 -16.04 6.00 15.20
N ALA A 116 -16.32 5.82 16.50
CA ALA A 116 -16.13 6.87 17.50
C ALA A 116 -14.65 7.28 17.60
N ASN A 117 -13.74 6.30 17.62
CA ASN A 117 -12.30 6.58 17.64
C ASN A 117 -11.82 7.31 16.38
N VAL A 118 -12.22 6.90 15.18
CA VAL A 118 -11.86 7.60 13.93
C VAL A 118 -12.48 9.01 13.89
N THR A 119 -13.66 9.21 14.46
CA THR A 119 -14.29 10.54 14.58
C THR A 119 -13.45 11.49 15.45
N LEU A 120 -12.83 10.99 16.53
CA LEU A 120 -11.89 11.80 17.33
C LEU A 120 -10.67 12.20 16.50
N LEU A 121 -10.11 11.29 15.70
CA LEU A 121 -8.98 11.59 14.81
C LEU A 121 -9.35 12.64 13.76
N LEU A 122 -10.56 12.58 13.20
CA LEU A 122 -11.09 13.57 12.26
C LEU A 122 -11.19 14.96 12.90
N ARG A 123 -11.60 15.07 14.17
CA ARG A 123 -11.62 16.35 14.89
C ARG A 123 -10.23 16.95 15.06
N HIS A 124 -9.22 16.12 15.31
CA HIS A 124 -7.82 16.58 15.38
C HIS A 124 -7.33 17.07 14.01
N LEU A 125 -7.65 16.35 12.93
CA LEU A 125 -7.32 16.77 11.57
C LEU A 125 -8.00 18.08 11.19
N ASP A 126 -9.28 18.24 11.52
CA ASP A 126 -10.03 19.48 11.26
C ASP A 126 -9.41 20.67 12.02
N ALA A 127 -9.07 20.49 13.30
CA ALA A 127 -8.39 21.51 14.08
C ALA A 127 -7.03 21.92 13.49
N ALA A 128 -6.23 20.96 13.01
CA ALA A 128 -4.96 21.23 12.35
C ALA A 128 -5.14 21.97 11.01
N ASN A 129 -6.12 21.55 10.21
CA ASN A 129 -6.48 22.20 8.96
C ASN A 129 -6.94 23.65 9.14
N TRP A 130 -7.69 23.95 10.20
CA TRP A 130 -8.08 25.30 10.58
C TRP A 130 -6.93 26.13 11.17
N ALA A 131 -6.03 25.51 11.93
CA ALA A 131 -4.83 26.18 12.41
C ALA A 131 -3.95 26.65 11.25
N LEU A 132 -3.73 25.78 10.25
CA LEU A 132 -2.99 26.13 9.04
C LEU A 132 -3.69 27.24 8.24
N ALA A 133 -5.02 27.19 8.16
CA ALA A 133 -5.80 28.22 7.49
C ALA A 133 -5.70 29.60 8.14
N ARG A 134 -5.84 29.65 9.47
CA ARG A 134 -5.68 30.90 10.24
C ARG A 134 -4.28 31.46 10.12
N TRP A 135 -3.26 30.60 10.15
CA TRP A 135 -1.87 31.02 9.96
C TRP A 135 -1.67 31.66 8.58
N ALA A 136 -2.16 31.03 7.50
CA ALA A 136 -2.01 31.56 6.15
C ALA A 136 -2.71 32.91 5.95
N GLN A 137 -3.87 33.09 6.58
CA GLN A 137 -4.62 34.35 6.57
C GLN A 137 -3.88 35.47 7.33
N GLN A 138 -3.37 35.18 8.54
CA GLN A 138 -2.66 36.15 9.39
C GLN A 138 -1.37 36.67 8.74
N ASN A 139 -0.71 35.83 7.94
CA ASN A 139 0.52 36.18 7.23
C ASN A 139 0.27 36.80 5.85
N ILE A 140 -0.99 37.17 5.53
CA ILE A 140 -1.41 37.82 4.26
C ILE A 140 -0.98 37.00 3.03
N LEU A 141 -0.87 35.68 3.18
CA LEU A 141 -0.44 34.80 2.09
C LEU A 141 -1.62 34.42 1.23
N LEU A 142 -2.69 33.98 1.88
CA LEU A 142 -3.91 33.57 1.21
C LEU A 142 -5.01 33.35 2.25
N ASP A 143 -6.23 33.78 1.96
CA ASP A 143 -7.40 33.47 2.79
C ASP A 143 -7.96 32.07 2.47
N ILE A 144 -7.18 31.02 2.78
CA ILE A 144 -7.63 29.62 2.63
C ILE A 144 -8.72 29.21 3.63
N ALA A 145 -9.27 30.15 4.42
CA ALA A 145 -10.53 29.92 5.12
C ALA A 145 -11.73 30.00 4.15
N GLN A 146 -11.60 30.72 3.04
CA GLN A 146 -12.60 30.71 1.98
C GLN A 146 -12.54 29.40 1.20
N ALA A 147 -13.69 28.74 1.05
CA ALA A 147 -13.79 27.40 0.45
C ALA A 147 -13.16 27.30 -0.95
N ASP A 148 -13.34 28.32 -1.80
CA ASP A 148 -12.79 28.31 -3.16
C ASP A 148 -11.27 28.48 -3.18
N LEU A 149 -10.72 29.36 -2.35
CA LEU A 149 -9.28 29.57 -2.21
C LEU A 149 -8.61 28.32 -1.64
N ARG A 150 -9.22 27.73 -0.61
CA ARG A 150 -8.79 26.46 -0.03
C ARG A 150 -8.73 25.36 -1.08
N ARG A 151 -9.83 25.18 -1.84
CA ARG A 151 -9.90 24.18 -2.92
C ARG A 151 -8.79 24.40 -3.95
N ARG A 152 -8.56 25.64 -4.40
CA ARG A 152 -7.46 25.96 -5.32
C ARG A 152 -6.08 25.62 -4.74
N GLY A 153 -5.84 25.96 -3.48
CA GLY A 153 -4.60 25.63 -2.77
C GLY A 153 -4.37 24.12 -2.69
N VAL A 154 -5.40 23.36 -2.32
CA VAL A 154 -5.37 21.89 -2.27
C VAL A 154 -5.08 21.30 -3.65
N THR A 155 -5.80 21.72 -4.70
CA THR A 155 -5.58 21.25 -6.07
C THR A 155 -4.16 21.56 -6.56
N ARG A 156 -3.63 22.75 -6.27
CA ARG A 156 -2.25 23.10 -6.63
C ARG A 156 -1.24 22.26 -5.84
N GLY A 157 -1.47 22.07 -4.55
CA GLY A 157 -0.66 21.23 -3.68
C GLY A 157 -0.62 19.76 -4.13
N GLU A 158 -1.75 19.21 -4.56
CA GLU A 158 -1.85 17.86 -5.12
C GLU A 158 -1.05 17.72 -6.43
N ALA A 159 -1.10 18.72 -7.30
CA ALA A 159 -0.30 18.74 -8.52
C ALA A 159 1.21 18.77 -8.22
N LEU A 160 1.63 19.62 -7.25
CA LEU A 160 3.01 19.67 -6.77
C LEU A 160 3.43 18.33 -6.16
N TRP A 161 2.58 17.73 -5.34
CA TRP A 161 2.82 16.42 -4.74
C TRP A 161 3.02 15.35 -5.82
N THR A 162 2.11 15.28 -6.80
CA THR A 162 2.15 14.29 -7.89
C THR A 162 3.44 14.41 -8.71
N GLN A 163 3.82 15.64 -9.05
CA GLN A 163 5.06 15.92 -9.78
C GLN A 163 6.29 15.49 -8.97
N ARG A 164 6.37 15.88 -7.69
CA ARG A 164 7.51 15.55 -6.82
C ARG A 164 7.60 14.05 -6.56
N TYR A 165 6.46 13.38 -6.32
CA TYR A 165 6.38 11.93 -6.19
C TYR A 165 6.92 11.22 -7.43
N ALA A 166 6.43 11.58 -8.62
CA ALA A 166 6.86 10.96 -9.87
C ALA A 166 8.37 11.17 -10.11
N ALA A 167 8.89 12.36 -9.82
CA ALA A 167 10.31 12.66 -9.93
C ALA A 167 11.17 11.84 -8.96
N ILE A 168 10.76 11.73 -7.69
CA ILE A 168 11.46 10.90 -6.70
C ILE A 168 11.41 9.43 -7.10
N LYS A 169 10.23 8.92 -7.49
CA LYS A 169 10.05 7.53 -7.90
C LYS A 169 10.95 7.20 -9.09
N ALA A 170 10.99 8.04 -10.12
CA ALA A 170 11.85 7.83 -11.28
C ALA A 170 13.34 7.76 -10.92
N ARG A 171 13.80 8.53 -9.93
CA ARG A 171 15.19 8.49 -9.43
C ARG A 171 15.47 7.17 -8.71
N VAL A 172 14.56 6.73 -7.85
CA VAL A 172 14.67 5.45 -7.15
C VAL A 172 14.66 4.30 -8.17
N ASP A 173 13.71 4.29 -9.11
CA ASP A 173 13.64 3.31 -10.19
C ASP A 173 14.95 3.26 -11.00
N GLY A 174 15.56 4.42 -11.29
CA GLY A 174 16.83 4.53 -11.99
C GLY A 174 18.00 3.87 -11.23
N VAL A 175 18.10 4.08 -9.92
CA VAL A 175 19.11 3.42 -9.07
C VAL A 175 18.92 1.90 -9.05
N LEU A 176 17.66 1.45 -8.94
CA LEU A 176 17.34 0.03 -8.83
C LEU A 176 17.50 -0.71 -10.17
N ALA A 177 17.26 -0.05 -11.31
CA ALA A 177 17.43 -0.65 -12.63
C ALA A 177 18.88 -1.11 -12.90
N GLY A 178 19.87 -0.44 -12.33
CA GLY A 178 21.29 -0.80 -12.41
C GLY A 178 21.73 -1.86 -11.38
N SER A 179 20.86 -2.25 -10.45
CA SER A 179 21.22 -3.06 -9.29
C SER A 179 20.63 -4.47 -9.40
N ARG A 180 21.48 -5.49 -9.28
CA ARG A 180 21.08 -6.90 -9.38
C ARG A 180 21.76 -7.74 -8.32
N TYR A 181 21.03 -8.75 -7.83
CA TYR A 181 21.56 -9.77 -6.97
C TYR A 181 21.52 -11.12 -7.69
N ARG A 182 22.69 -11.65 -8.06
CA ARG A 182 22.84 -12.91 -8.80
C ARG A 182 21.98 -12.99 -10.05
N GLY A 183 22.02 -11.92 -10.84
CA GLY A 183 21.24 -11.76 -12.08
C GLY A 183 19.78 -11.37 -11.88
N GLN A 184 19.23 -11.49 -10.66
CA GLN A 184 17.85 -11.10 -10.35
C GLN A 184 17.75 -9.59 -10.10
N PRO A 185 16.72 -8.92 -10.64
CA PRO A 185 16.51 -7.50 -10.39
C PRO A 185 16.06 -7.26 -8.95
N LEU A 186 16.41 -6.08 -8.41
CA LEU A 186 15.79 -5.58 -7.18
C LEU A 186 14.39 -5.07 -7.47
N ALA A 187 13.50 -5.26 -6.51
CA ALA A 187 12.16 -4.69 -6.51
C ALA A 187 11.90 -4.03 -5.14
N TYR A 188 10.86 -3.21 -5.08
CA TYR A 188 10.44 -2.60 -3.82
C TYR A 188 8.93 -2.65 -3.69
N VAL A 189 8.46 -2.77 -2.45
CA VAL A 189 7.03 -2.74 -2.11
C VAL A 189 6.70 -1.51 -1.28
N GLY A 190 5.42 -1.34 -0.99
CA GLY A 190 4.96 -0.33 -0.05
C GLY A 190 4.57 0.96 -0.74
N SER A 191 4.62 2.03 0.04
CA SER A 191 3.92 3.25 -0.31
C SER A 191 4.61 4.07 -1.40
N LEU A 192 5.91 3.88 -1.62
CA LEU A 192 6.62 4.48 -2.74
C LEU A 192 6.20 3.90 -4.10
N ASN A 193 5.62 2.69 -4.15
CA ASN A 193 5.22 2.09 -5.41
C ASN A 193 3.97 2.77 -5.99
N HIS A 194 3.05 3.21 -5.13
CA HIS A 194 1.75 3.77 -5.51
C HIS A 194 1.53 5.21 -5.03
N GLY A 195 2.48 5.78 -4.28
CA GLY A 195 2.36 7.09 -3.64
C GLY A 195 1.41 7.11 -2.43
N ILE A 196 0.83 5.97 -2.07
CA ILE A 196 -0.21 5.84 -1.05
C ILE A 196 0.23 4.84 0.02
N ARG A 197 -0.01 5.18 1.28
CA ARG A 197 0.30 4.34 2.45
C ARG A 197 -0.68 3.17 2.58
N GLY A 198 -0.33 2.16 3.37
CA GLY A 198 -1.19 0.99 3.58
C GLY A 198 -2.50 1.32 4.31
N ALA A 199 -3.44 0.36 4.33
CA ALA A 199 -4.72 0.48 5.02
C ALA A 199 -4.58 0.86 6.50
N HIS A 200 -3.61 0.26 7.21
CA HIS A 200 -3.30 0.60 8.61
C HIS A 200 -2.78 2.03 8.83
N LYS A 201 -2.55 2.79 7.76
CA LYS A 201 -2.19 4.22 7.77
C LYS A 201 -3.24 5.08 7.04
N GLY A 202 -4.44 4.56 6.85
CA GLY A 202 -5.60 5.26 6.28
C GLY A 202 -5.54 5.50 4.78
N LYS A 203 -4.67 4.78 4.04
CA LYS A 203 -4.47 4.99 2.60
C LYS A 203 -4.17 6.45 2.22
N THR A 204 -3.44 7.14 3.10
CA THR A 204 -3.03 8.53 2.92
C THR A 204 -1.89 8.67 1.93
N ALA A 205 -1.72 9.86 1.35
CA ALA A 205 -0.56 10.20 0.54
C ALA A 205 0.73 10.02 1.35
N ILE A 206 1.82 9.58 0.70
CA ILE A 206 3.12 9.54 1.37
C ILE A 206 3.62 10.95 1.68
N ASN A 207 4.28 11.08 2.83
CA ASN A 207 5.11 12.25 3.08
C ASN A 207 6.38 12.10 2.24
N LEU A 208 6.61 13.05 1.31
CA LEU A 208 7.77 13.02 0.42
C LEU A 208 9.09 13.31 1.15
N HIS A 209 9.03 13.87 2.36
CA HIS A 209 10.18 14.08 3.22
C HIS A 209 10.47 12.89 4.15
N ASP A 210 9.51 11.97 4.28
CA ASP A 210 9.59 10.84 5.20
C ASP A 210 8.97 9.56 4.59
N PHE A 211 9.72 8.92 3.68
CA PHE A 211 9.40 7.62 3.09
C PHE A 211 10.58 6.63 3.11
N ASP A 212 10.28 5.35 3.30
CA ASP A 212 11.26 4.27 3.23
C ASP A 212 11.24 3.59 1.86
N VAL A 213 12.32 2.88 1.53
CA VAL A 213 12.43 2.06 0.32
C VAL A 213 12.57 0.60 0.76
N ASP A 214 11.44 -0.11 0.87
CA ASP A 214 11.41 -1.52 1.29
C ASP A 214 11.86 -2.43 0.15
N LEU A 215 13.16 -2.67 0.04
CA LEU A 215 13.76 -3.46 -1.03
C LEU A 215 13.65 -4.97 -0.81
N PHE A 216 13.50 -5.70 -1.90
CA PHE A 216 13.57 -7.16 -1.90
C PHE A 216 14.12 -7.69 -3.21
N VAL A 217 14.60 -8.94 -3.16
CA VAL A 217 14.91 -9.74 -4.34
C VAL A 217 14.17 -11.07 -4.27
N VAL A 218 13.63 -11.50 -5.41
CA VAL A 218 13.01 -12.82 -5.57
C VAL A 218 14.05 -13.77 -6.16
N HIS A 219 14.48 -14.75 -5.36
CA HIS A 219 15.44 -15.75 -5.81
C HIS A 219 15.10 -17.12 -5.19
N PRO A 220 14.12 -17.87 -5.76
CA PRO A 220 13.55 -19.07 -5.15
C PRO A 220 14.59 -20.14 -4.80
N ALA A 221 15.58 -20.37 -5.67
CA ALA A 221 16.62 -21.37 -5.45
C ALA A 221 17.49 -21.06 -4.22
N GLU A 222 17.83 -19.77 -4.02
CA GLU A 222 18.63 -19.34 -2.88
C GLU A 222 17.79 -19.30 -1.60
N TRP A 223 16.55 -18.84 -1.69
CA TRP A 223 15.63 -18.84 -0.57
C TRP A 223 15.42 -20.26 -0.03
N ARG A 224 15.15 -21.25 -0.89
CA ARG A 224 14.98 -22.66 -0.49
C ARG A 224 16.26 -23.25 0.07
N ARG A 225 17.42 -22.89 -0.47
CA ARG A 225 18.74 -23.32 0.03
C ARG A 225 19.00 -22.82 1.45
N LEU A 226 18.65 -21.57 1.75
CA LEU A 226 18.95 -20.92 3.03
C LEU A 226 17.87 -21.15 4.09
N LEU A 227 16.61 -21.33 3.70
CA LEU A 227 15.48 -21.42 4.62
C LEU A 227 15.69 -22.44 5.75
N PRO A 228 16.17 -23.69 5.52
CA PRO A 228 16.36 -24.65 6.60
C PRO A 228 17.35 -24.15 7.66
N ALA A 229 18.48 -23.58 7.22
CA ALA A 229 19.51 -23.07 8.12
C ALA A 229 19.03 -21.84 8.92
N ILE A 230 18.35 -20.90 8.26
CA ILE A 230 17.81 -19.70 8.91
C ILE A 230 16.69 -20.07 9.89
N ARG A 231 15.75 -20.94 9.49
CA ARG A 231 14.63 -21.33 10.36
C ARG A 231 15.09 -21.99 11.66
N THR A 232 16.16 -22.79 11.61
CA THR A 232 16.69 -23.50 12.79
C THR A 232 17.66 -22.64 13.59
N GLY A 233 18.59 -21.94 12.94
CA GLY A 233 19.67 -21.22 13.62
C GLY A 233 19.35 -19.75 13.95
N TYR A 234 18.50 -19.10 13.16
CA TYR A 234 18.26 -17.65 13.21
C TYR A 234 16.78 -17.31 12.93
N PRO A 235 15.83 -17.82 13.73
CA PRO A 235 14.40 -17.65 13.47
C PRO A 235 13.96 -16.18 13.40
N ASP A 236 14.65 -15.27 14.10
CA ASP A 236 14.35 -13.84 14.09
C ASP A 236 14.64 -13.16 12.74
N HIS A 237 15.46 -13.79 11.88
CA HIS A 237 15.76 -13.34 10.52
C HIS A 237 14.79 -13.90 9.48
N LEU A 238 13.71 -14.55 9.92
CA LEU A 238 12.64 -15.02 9.07
C LEU A 238 11.31 -14.40 9.51
N SER A 239 10.79 -13.47 8.71
CA SER A 239 9.47 -12.86 8.99
C SER A 239 8.64 -12.74 7.71
N ASN A 240 7.40 -13.24 7.77
CA ASN A 240 6.46 -13.19 6.65
C ASN A 240 7.05 -13.68 5.32
N GLU A 241 7.74 -14.84 5.35
CA GLU A 241 8.44 -15.45 4.19
C GLU A 241 9.61 -14.64 3.63
N LYS A 242 10.03 -13.58 4.32
CA LYS A 242 11.23 -12.81 4.01
C LYS A 242 12.38 -13.33 4.85
N ILE A 243 13.51 -13.61 4.20
CA ILE A 243 14.79 -13.86 4.87
C ILE A 243 15.53 -12.53 4.91
N PHE A 244 15.81 -12.06 6.13
CA PHE A 244 16.59 -10.87 6.41
C PHE A 244 18.07 -11.26 6.38
N PRO A 245 18.93 -10.49 5.71
CA PRO A 245 20.33 -10.86 5.55
C PRO A 245 21.08 -10.78 6.88
N LEU A 246 22.05 -11.68 7.04
CA LEU A 246 22.93 -11.83 8.20
C LEU A 246 24.38 -11.78 7.72
N GLU A 247 25.32 -11.27 8.52
CA GLU A 247 26.73 -11.20 8.09
C GLU A 247 27.29 -12.56 7.65
N THR A 248 26.85 -13.65 8.30
CA THR A 248 27.25 -15.03 7.96
C THR A 248 26.44 -15.62 6.79
N HIS A 249 25.27 -15.08 6.48
CA HIS A 249 24.36 -15.58 5.45
C HIS A 249 23.76 -14.42 4.62
N LEU A 250 24.06 -14.38 3.32
CA LEU A 250 23.68 -13.28 2.40
C LEU A 250 24.53 -12.01 2.54
N ARG A 251 25.82 -12.14 2.88
CA ARG A 251 26.77 -11.01 2.88
C ARG A 251 26.75 -10.21 1.58
N GLU A 252 26.75 -10.88 0.41
CA GLU A 252 26.63 -10.23 -0.90
C GLU A 252 25.36 -9.34 -1.00
N LEU A 253 24.26 -9.74 -0.35
CA LEU A 253 23.01 -8.99 -0.34
C LEU A 253 23.08 -7.77 0.59
N GLN A 254 23.81 -7.87 1.70
CA GLN A 254 24.10 -6.72 2.59
C GLN A 254 24.99 -5.71 1.89
N GLU A 255 26.08 -6.16 1.26
CA GLU A 255 26.99 -5.30 0.49
C GLU A 255 26.24 -4.60 -0.66
N LEU A 256 25.31 -5.30 -1.32
CA LEU A 256 24.41 -4.68 -2.30
C LEU A 256 23.47 -3.64 -1.65
N GLY A 257 22.91 -3.93 -0.48
CA GLY A 257 22.08 -2.98 0.29
C GLY A 257 22.84 -1.70 0.63
N GLU A 258 24.08 -1.82 1.08
CA GLU A 258 24.96 -0.68 1.36
C GLU A 258 25.24 0.14 0.09
N ALA A 259 25.60 -0.51 -1.02
CA ALA A 259 25.87 0.14 -2.29
C ALA A 259 24.64 0.90 -2.82
N VAL A 260 23.46 0.25 -2.80
CA VAL A 260 22.20 0.86 -3.19
C VAL A 260 21.85 2.03 -2.27
N GLY A 261 22.03 1.88 -0.95
CA GLY A 261 21.78 2.92 0.02
C GLY A 261 22.65 4.17 -0.18
N LEU A 262 23.93 3.99 -0.53
CA LEU A 262 24.83 5.07 -0.91
C LEU A 262 24.36 5.79 -2.18
N ALA A 263 23.95 5.02 -3.20
CA ALA A 263 23.44 5.57 -4.46
C ALA A 263 22.14 6.36 -4.26
N LEU A 264 21.18 5.81 -3.50
CA LEU A 264 19.94 6.49 -3.13
C LEU A 264 20.20 7.80 -2.37
N ALA A 265 21.11 7.76 -1.38
CA ALA A 265 21.48 8.95 -0.61
C ALA A 265 22.13 10.04 -1.48
N ALA A 266 22.87 9.66 -2.52
CA ALA A 266 23.47 10.59 -3.47
C ALA A 266 22.39 11.20 -4.40
N GLU A 267 21.57 10.36 -5.03
CA GLU A 267 20.55 10.80 -5.99
C GLU A 267 19.46 11.68 -5.34
N LEU A 268 19.06 11.34 -4.11
CA LEU A 268 17.99 12.04 -3.38
C LEU A 268 18.49 13.24 -2.56
N ARG A 269 19.79 13.52 -2.57
CA ARG A 269 20.36 14.69 -1.89
C ARG A 269 19.70 15.99 -2.38
N GLY A 270 19.26 16.80 -1.42
CA GLY A 270 18.57 18.08 -1.69
C GLY A 270 17.16 17.94 -2.25
N LYS A 271 16.66 16.71 -2.46
CA LYS A 271 15.31 16.43 -2.97
C LYS A 271 14.39 15.87 -1.87
N VAL A 272 14.99 15.13 -0.93
CA VAL A 272 14.30 14.50 0.19
C VAL A 272 15.02 14.87 1.47
N LYS A 273 14.25 15.27 2.50
CA LYS A 273 14.78 15.54 3.84
C LYS A 273 15.39 14.26 4.40
N GLY A 274 16.57 14.36 5.00
CA GLY A 274 17.20 13.20 5.64
C GLY A 274 17.67 12.10 4.68
N ALA A 275 17.93 12.39 3.39
CA ALA A 275 18.45 11.42 2.42
C ALA A 275 19.71 10.63 2.89
N GLY A 276 20.45 11.16 3.87
CA GLY A 276 21.55 10.44 4.51
C GLY A 276 21.15 9.12 5.17
N ARG A 277 19.89 8.94 5.59
CA ARG A 277 19.41 7.72 6.26
C ARG A 277 19.45 6.47 5.38
N PHE A 278 19.45 6.63 4.06
CA PHE A 278 19.58 5.50 3.15
C PHE A 278 20.97 4.86 3.27
N LYS A 279 21.98 5.61 3.71
CA LYS A 279 23.31 5.06 4.03
C LYS A 279 23.21 4.21 5.29
N GLY A 280 23.49 2.92 5.17
CA GLY A 280 23.41 1.97 6.29
C GLY A 280 21.99 1.62 6.74
N GLY A 281 20.94 2.30 6.24
CA GLY A 281 19.54 1.98 6.52
C GLY A 281 18.81 1.23 5.39
N THR A 282 19.51 0.92 4.29
CA THR A 282 18.91 0.22 3.14
C THR A 282 19.12 -1.28 3.25
N GLU A 283 18.08 -1.98 3.70
CA GLU A 283 18.07 -3.45 3.79
C GLU A 283 17.36 -4.06 2.58
N ILE A 284 17.94 -5.11 2.00
CA ILE A 284 17.34 -5.89 0.93
C ILE A 284 17.01 -7.28 1.46
N VAL A 285 15.72 -7.63 1.46
CA VAL A 285 15.30 -8.96 1.93
C VAL A 285 15.20 -9.97 0.78
N LEU A 286 15.47 -11.24 1.07
CA LEU A 286 15.32 -12.33 0.13
C LEU A 286 13.92 -12.96 0.23
N ARG A 287 13.29 -13.23 -0.92
CA ARG A 287 11.97 -13.90 -1.00
C ARG A 287 11.99 -15.08 -1.98
N GLU A 288 11.10 -16.04 -1.73
CA GLU A 288 10.87 -17.16 -2.66
C GLU A 288 10.13 -16.71 -3.93
N PHE A 289 9.06 -15.92 -3.78
CA PHE A 289 8.23 -15.41 -4.87
C PHE A 289 7.71 -14.01 -4.53
N ASP A 290 7.30 -13.26 -5.55
CA ASP A 290 6.57 -12.00 -5.35
C ASP A 290 5.06 -12.26 -5.26
N ARG A 291 4.50 -12.10 -4.07
CA ARG A 291 3.05 -12.17 -3.83
C ARG A 291 2.27 -11.10 -4.61
N TYR A 292 2.88 -9.97 -4.98
CA TYR A 292 2.20 -8.90 -5.72
C TYR A 292 2.04 -9.25 -7.22
N LEU A 293 3.01 -9.93 -7.82
CA LEU A 293 2.88 -10.49 -9.18
C LEU A 293 2.06 -11.78 -9.23
N TYR A 294 2.00 -12.56 -8.14
CA TYR A 294 1.22 -13.81 -8.10
C TYR A 294 -0.29 -13.64 -8.30
N HIS A 295 -0.83 -12.44 -8.00
CA HIS A 295 -2.24 -12.11 -8.26
C HIS A 295 -2.51 -11.64 -9.69
N ILE A 296 -1.49 -11.19 -10.43
CA ILE A 296 -1.59 -10.88 -11.86
C ILE A 296 -1.35 -12.14 -12.69
N GLY A 297 -0.47 -13.04 -12.23
CA GLY A 297 -0.14 -14.30 -12.90
C GLY A 297 -1.26 -15.36 -12.94
N LYS A 298 -2.28 -15.28 -12.07
CA LYS A 298 -3.48 -16.15 -12.20
C LYS A 298 -4.43 -15.74 -13.33
N PHE A 299 -4.27 -14.55 -13.90
CA PHE A 299 -5.01 -14.14 -15.11
C PHE A 299 -4.27 -14.46 -16.41
N LEU A 300 -2.98 -14.79 -16.36
CA LEU A 300 -2.17 -15.07 -17.56
C LEU A 300 -1.95 -16.57 -17.84
N PHE A 301 -2.42 -17.47 -16.97
CA PHE A 301 -2.30 -18.92 -17.14
C PHE A 301 -3.64 -19.65 -17.35
N ILE A 302 -4.70 -18.92 -17.72
CA ILE A 302 -5.88 -19.49 -18.39
C ILE A 302 -5.95 -18.85 -19.77
N LEU A 303 -5.07 -19.25 -20.67
CA LEU A 303 -5.22 -19.22 -22.13
C LEU A 303 -3.99 -19.96 -22.68
N PRO A 304 -4.17 -21.27 -22.96
CA PRO A 304 -4.26 -21.63 -24.36
C PRO A 304 -5.44 -22.57 -24.58
N LEU A 305 -6.19 -22.27 -25.64
CA LEU A 305 -7.30 -23.01 -26.28
C LEU A 305 -8.49 -22.05 -26.43
N TYR A 306 -9.03 -21.97 -27.65
CA TYR A 306 -10.05 -21.02 -28.15
C TYR A 306 -9.55 -19.68 -28.71
N ALA A 307 -8.45 -19.70 -29.46
CA ALA A 307 -8.10 -18.61 -30.38
C ALA A 307 -8.71 -18.78 -31.80
N ASP A 308 -9.37 -19.90 -32.11
CA ASP A 308 -9.83 -20.17 -33.50
C ASP A 308 -11.36 -20.10 -33.72
N ASP A 309 -12.20 -19.96 -32.69
CA ASP A 309 -13.66 -20.03 -32.86
C ASP A 309 -14.42 -18.68 -32.77
N ILE A 310 -13.73 -17.54 -32.64
CA ILE A 310 -14.36 -16.19 -32.56
C ILE A 310 -14.07 -15.34 -33.82
N LEU A 311 -13.83 -15.98 -34.97
CA LEU A 311 -13.78 -15.29 -36.27
C LEU A 311 -14.89 -15.69 -37.24
N HIS A 312 -15.81 -16.58 -36.84
CA HIS A 312 -16.92 -17.03 -37.70
C HIS A 312 -18.32 -16.50 -37.33
N LEU A 313 -18.46 -15.64 -36.33
CA LEU A 313 -19.77 -15.10 -35.88
C LEU A 313 -19.99 -13.60 -36.11
N LEU A 314 -19.21 -12.98 -37.02
CA LEU A 314 -19.43 -11.59 -37.47
C LEU A 314 -19.48 -11.45 -39.01
N ARG A 315 -19.97 -12.49 -39.70
CA ARG A 315 -20.50 -12.37 -41.06
C ARG A 315 -21.81 -13.14 -41.16
N ILE A 316 -22.91 -12.46 -40.85
CA ILE A 316 -24.23 -12.45 -41.50
C ILE A 316 -24.96 -11.22 -40.95
#